data_AF-K7ER49-F1
#
_entry.id   AF-K7ER49-F1
#
_cell.length_a   1.000
_cell.length_b   1.000
_cell.length_c   1.000
_cell.angle_alpha   90.00
_cell.angle_beta   90.00
_cell.angle_gamma   90.00
#
_symmetry.space_group_name_H-M   'P 1'
#
loop_
_entity.id
_entity.type
_entity.pdbx_description
1 polymer ?
#
loop_
_entity_poly.entity_id
_entity_poly.type
_entity_poly.pdbx_seq_one_letter_code
_entity_poly.pdbx_strand_id
1 'polypeptide(L)'
;MKLSRRDLPAHLQHDCPKRRLKCEFCGCDFSGEAYESHEGMCPQESVYCENKCGARMMRRLLAQHATSECPKRTQPCTYCTKEFVFDTIQ
;
A
#
# COMPACT_ATOMS: atom_id res chain seq x y z
N MET A 1 -20.29 -15.16 -21.84
CA MET A 1 -19.53 -14.45 -22.91
C MET A 1 -18.98 -15.46 -23.88
N LYS A 2 -19.01 -15.19 -25.19
CA LYS A 2 -18.33 -16.00 -26.22
C LYS A 2 -17.11 -15.23 -26.69
N LEU A 3 -15.91 -15.71 -26.37
CA LEU A 3 -14.65 -15.12 -26.82
C LEU A 3 -14.18 -15.82 -28.10
N SER A 4 -13.65 -15.06 -29.05
CA SER A 4 -13.02 -15.64 -30.24
C SER A 4 -11.61 -16.13 -29.90
N ARG A 5 -11.10 -17.11 -30.65
CA ARG A 5 -9.75 -17.65 -30.43
C ARG A 5 -8.65 -16.59 -30.61
N ARG A 6 -8.89 -15.55 -31.40
CA ARG A 6 -7.96 -14.44 -31.61
C ARG A 6 -7.88 -13.50 -30.40
N ASP A 7 -8.99 -13.35 -29.68
CA ASP A 7 -9.09 -12.43 -28.54
C ASP A 7 -8.71 -13.09 -27.21
N LEU A 8 -8.62 -14.43 -27.19
CA LEU A 8 -8.28 -15.21 -26.00
C LEU A 8 -6.97 -14.77 -25.32
N PRO A 9 -5.86 -14.46 -26.04
CA PRO A 9 -4.64 -14.00 -25.40
C PRO A 9 -4.81 -12.67 -24.67
N ALA A 10 -5.44 -11.67 -25.32
CA ALA A 10 -5.71 -10.37 -24.72
C ALA A 10 -6.63 -10.49 -23.51
N HIS A 11 -7.68 -11.32 -23.62
CA HIS A 11 -8.58 -11.62 -22.52
C HIS A 11 -7.82 -12.21 -21.33
N LEU A 12 -6.97 -13.23 -21.53
CA LEU A 12 -6.23 -13.85 -20.43
C LEU A 12 -5.21 -12.90 -19.78
N GLN A 13 -4.74 -11.90 -20.51
CA GLN A 13 -3.79 -10.91 -20.02
C GLN A 13 -4.47 -9.83 -19.16
N HIS A 14 -5.63 -9.32 -19.60
CA HIS A 14 -6.24 -8.13 -19.02
C HIS A 14 -7.68 -8.34 -18.51
N ASP A 15 -8.52 -9.05 -19.26
CA ASP A 15 -9.98 -9.04 -19.01
C ASP A 15 -10.48 -10.25 -18.21
N CYS A 16 -9.67 -11.31 -18.08
CA CYS A 16 -10.08 -12.54 -17.43
C CYS A 16 -10.06 -12.38 -15.90
N PRO A 17 -11.19 -12.46 -15.19
CA PRO A 17 -11.21 -12.32 -13.72
C PRO A 17 -10.42 -13.42 -13.02
N LYS A 18 -10.28 -14.58 -13.69
CA LYS A 18 -9.54 -15.75 -13.21
C LYS A 18 -8.11 -15.84 -13.77
N ARG A 19 -7.60 -14.79 -14.42
CA ARG A 19 -6.18 -14.71 -14.79
C ARG A 19 -5.32 -14.85 -13.53
N ARG A 20 -4.16 -15.47 -13.66
CA ARG A 20 -3.20 -15.58 -12.56
C ARG A 20 -2.19 -14.46 -12.66
N LEU A 21 -2.02 -13.73 -11.57
CA LEU A 21 -1.07 -12.62 -11.47
C LEU A 21 -0.20 -12.82 -10.26
N LYS A 22 1.05 -12.40 -10.38
CA LYS A 22 2.00 -12.44 -9.30
C LYS A 22 2.29 -11.01 -8.87
N CYS A 23 2.14 -10.71 -7.59
CA CYS A 23 2.55 -9.41 -7.06
C CYS A 23 4.07 -9.28 -7.10
N GLU A 24 4.58 -8.19 -7.65
CA GLU A 24 6.02 -7.93 -7.72
C GLU A 24 6.63 -7.59 -6.35
N PHE A 25 5.82 -7.13 -5.39
CA PHE A 25 6.29 -6.74 -4.06
C PHE A 25 6.32 -7.89 -3.06
N CYS A 26 5.27 -8.73 -3.02
CA CYS A 26 5.19 -9.86 -2.09
C CYS A 26 5.41 -11.23 -2.74
N GLY A 27 5.41 -11.32 -4.07
CA GLY A 27 5.61 -12.56 -4.81
C GLY A 27 4.44 -13.54 -4.75
N CYS A 28 3.34 -13.22 -4.08
CA CYS A 28 2.17 -14.10 -4.01
C CYS A 28 1.38 -14.13 -5.34
N ASP A 29 0.80 -15.28 -5.63
CA ASP A 29 -0.12 -15.48 -6.75
C ASP A 29 -1.57 -15.12 -6.37
N PHE A 30 -2.25 -14.41 -7.26
CA PHE A 30 -3.62 -13.95 -7.11
C PHE A 30 -4.44 -14.26 -8.37
N SER A 31 -5.76 -14.37 -8.23
CA SER A 31 -6.67 -14.22 -9.36
C SER A 31 -6.72 -12.74 -9.79
N GLY A 32 -7.18 -12.45 -11.01
CA GLY A 32 -7.35 -11.07 -11.50
C GLY A 32 -8.18 -10.21 -10.55
N GLU A 33 -9.34 -10.72 -10.14
CA GLU A 33 -10.23 -10.04 -9.18
C GLU A 33 -9.57 -9.80 -7.80
N ALA A 34 -8.81 -10.78 -7.29
CA ALA A 34 -8.15 -10.65 -5.99
C ALA A 34 -6.94 -9.70 -6.07
N TYR A 35 -6.25 -9.68 -7.22
CA TYR A 35 -5.13 -8.80 -7.47
C TYR A 35 -5.57 -7.35 -7.55
N GLU A 36 -6.69 -7.03 -8.19
CA GLU A 36 -7.25 -5.67 -8.22
C GLU A 36 -7.53 -5.13 -6.82
N SER A 37 -7.98 -5.99 -5.91
CA SER A 37 -8.15 -5.63 -4.49
C SER A 37 -6.82 -5.57 -3.72
N HIS A 38 -5.76 -6.23 -4.20
CA HIS A 38 -4.46 -6.25 -3.54
C HIS A 38 -3.54 -5.11 -3.99
N GLU A 39 -3.65 -4.70 -5.26
CA GLU A 39 -2.88 -3.65 -5.89
C GLU A 39 -3.02 -2.34 -5.11
N GLY A 40 -1.89 -1.67 -4.85
CA GLY A 40 -1.85 -0.46 -4.01
C GLY A 40 -2.10 -0.68 -2.51
N MET A 41 -2.46 -1.88 -2.07
CA MET A 41 -2.62 -2.25 -0.65
C MET A 41 -1.59 -3.28 -0.18
N CYS A 42 -0.64 -3.67 -1.03
CA CYS A 42 0.33 -4.68 -0.70
C CYS A 42 1.16 -4.29 0.54
N PRO A 43 1.19 -5.11 1.60
CA PRO A 43 1.94 -4.79 2.82
C PRO A 43 3.46 -4.71 2.63
N GLN A 44 3.99 -5.33 1.58
CA GLN A 44 5.42 -5.34 1.25
C GLN A 44 5.84 -4.28 0.25
N GLU A 45 4.89 -3.59 -0.37
CA GLU A 45 5.17 -2.43 -1.22
C GLU A 45 5.87 -1.36 -0.39
N SER A 46 6.99 -0.84 -0.92
CA SER A 46 7.73 0.24 -0.28
C SER A 46 7.16 1.59 -0.69
N VAL A 47 6.61 2.32 0.28
CA VAL A 47 5.94 3.61 0.07
C VAL A 47 6.55 4.69 0.97
N TYR A 48 6.33 5.94 0.59
CA TYR A 48 6.76 7.09 1.38
C TYR A 48 5.87 7.28 2.60
N CYS A 49 6.45 7.77 3.70
CA CYS A 49 5.68 8.14 4.88
C CYS A 49 4.71 9.30 4.57
N GLU A 50 3.46 9.14 4.99
CA GLU A 50 2.38 10.11 4.79
C GLU A 50 2.64 11.45 5.51
N ASN A 51 3.39 11.42 6.62
CA ASN A 51 3.82 12.63 7.34
C ASN A 51 4.92 13.40 6.60
N LYS A 52 5.29 13.00 5.39
CA LYS A 52 6.31 13.65 4.53
C LYS A 52 7.64 13.85 5.25
N CYS A 53 8.04 12.89 6.08
CA CYS A 53 9.33 12.91 6.79
C CYS A 53 10.52 12.54 5.88
N GLY A 54 10.26 12.11 4.64
CA GLY A 54 11.28 11.69 3.67
C GLY A 54 11.64 10.19 3.73
N ALA A 55 11.19 9.45 4.75
CA ALA A 55 11.42 8.01 4.84
C ALA A 55 10.59 7.21 3.82
N ARG A 56 11.18 6.12 3.31
CA ARG A 56 10.53 5.13 2.43
C ARG A 56 10.72 3.73 3.00
N MET A 57 9.62 3.00 3.19
CA MET A 57 9.65 1.66 3.80
C MET A 57 8.42 0.83 3.42
N MET A 58 8.42 -0.46 3.75
CA MET A 58 7.27 -1.34 3.52
C MET A 58 6.01 -0.80 4.21
N ARG A 59 4.88 -0.83 3.51
CA ARG A 59 3.58 -0.37 4.01
C ARG A 59 3.24 -0.91 5.40
N ARG A 60 3.52 -2.20 5.66
CA ARG A 60 3.28 -2.82 6.98
C ARG A 60 4.05 -2.18 8.14
N LEU A 61 5.17 -1.51 7.87
CA LEU A 61 6.01 -0.85 8.88
C LEU A 61 5.61 0.61 9.10
N LEU A 62 4.82 1.20 8.19
CA LEU A 62 4.45 2.62 8.28
C LEU A 62 3.66 2.96 9.55
N ALA A 63 2.80 2.06 10.03
CA ALA A 63 2.01 2.30 11.24
C ALA A 63 2.91 2.41 12.49
N GLN A 64 3.89 1.50 12.62
CA GLN A 64 4.87 1.57 13.70
C GLN A 64 5.75 2.81 13.56
N HIS A 65 6.21 3.10 12.35
CA HIS A 65 7.01 4.29 12.08
C HIS A 65 6.25 5.57 12.47
N ALA A 66 5.02 5.75 11.99
CA ALA A 66 4.22 6.95 12.23
C ALA A 66 3.97 7.22 13.71
N THR A 67 3.92 6.18 14.56
CA THR A 67 3.61 6.31 15.99
C THR A 67 4.85 6.48 16.87
N SER A 68 5.97 5.86 16.51
CA SER A 68 7.13 5.76 17.42
C SER A 68 8.45 6.31 16.86
N GLU A 69 8.66 6.25 15.56
CA GLU A 69 9.96 6.54 14.95
C GLU A 69 9.94 7.82 14.09
N CYS A 70 8.77 8.21 13.59
CA CYS A 70 8.65 9.31 12.65
C CYS A 70 9.01 10.63 13.36
N PRO A 71 9.97 11.41 12.82
CA PRO A 71 10.32 12.71 13.39
C PRO A 71 9.17 13.72 13.23
N LYS A 72 8.31 13.51 12.23
CA LYS A 72 7.10 14.31 11.97
C LYS A 72 5.81 13.66 12.52
N ARG A 73 5.91 12.77 13.51
CA ARG A 73 4.71 12.21 14.17
C ARG A 73 3.95 13.28 14.94
N THR A 74 2.64 13.13 15.07
CA THR A 74 1.84 13.97 15.96
C THR A 74 1.87 13.43 17.40
N GLN A 75 1.81 14.33 18.38
CA GLN A 75 1.64 14.00 19.78
C GLN A 75 0.54 14.87 20.39
N PRO A 76 -0.34 14.31 21.24
CA PRO A 76 -1.34 15.10 21.94
C PRO A 76 -0.70 15.89 23.08
N CYS A 77 -1.13 17.13 23.27
CA CYS A 77 -0.78 17.90 24.45
C CYS A 77 -1.46 17.31 25.70
N THR A 78 -0.69 17.09 26.76
CA THR A 78 -1.14 16.52 28.04
C THR A 78 -2.17 17.38 28.77
N TYR A 79 -2.28 18.66 28.43
CA TYR A 79 -3.17 19.61 29.12
C TYR A 79 -4.44 19.94 28.33
N CYS A 80 -4.38 19.97 26.99
CA CYS A 80 -5.50 20.42 26.15
C CYS A 80 -5.87 19.46 25.02
N THR A 81 -5.24 18.28 24.93
CA THR A 81 -5.51 17.21 23.95
C THR A 81 -5.34 17.57 22.47
N LYS A 82 -4.92 18.81 22.16
CA LYS A 82 -4.60 19.23 20.79
C LYS A 82 -3.38 18.48 20.29
N GLU A 83 -3.37 18.14 19.01
CA GLU A 83 -2.26 17.45 18.35
C GLU A 83 -1.22 18.44 17.81
N PHE A 84 0.05 18.10 17.98
CA PHE A 84 1.18 18.90 17.51
C PHE A 84 2.21 18.00 16.85
N VAL A 85 2.92 18.51 15.85
CA VAL A 85 4.01 17.77 15.21
C VAL A 85 5.20 17.74 16.17
N PHE A 86 5.74 16.55 16.45
CA PHE A 86 6.80 16.32 17.43
C PHE A 86 8.04 17.19 17.19
N ASP A 87 8.39 17.48 15.92
CA ASP A 87 9.53 18.33 15.58
C ASP A 87 9.37 19.80 15.97
N THR A 88 8.16 20.28 16.24
CA THR A 88 7.88 21.67 16.65
C THR A 88 7.80 21.90 18.17
N ILE A 89 7.88 20.84 18.97
CA ILE A 89 7.69 20.89 20.44
C ILE A 89 9.04 21.03 21.20
N GLN A 90 10.17 21.00 20.49
CA GLN A 90 11.52 21.14 21.08
C GLN A 90 11.88 22.59 21.44
#